data_AF-A0A369R692-F1
#
_entry.id   AF-A0A369R692-F1
#
_cell.length_a   1.000
_cell.length_b   1.000
_cell.length_c   1.000
_cell.angle_alpha   90.00
_cell.angle_beta   90.00
_cell.angle_gamma   90.00
#
_symmetry.space_group_name_H-M   'P 1'
#
loop_
_entity.id
_entity.type
_entity.pdbx_description
1 polymer ?
#
loop_
_entity_poly.entity_id
_entity_poly.type
_entity_poly.pdbx_seq_one_letter_code
_entity_poly.pdbx_strand_id
1 'polypeptide(L)' 'MKPFDIVVVGGGGAGLYAAMEAMKTNPALNIAVLSKIYPNRSHTSAAQGGAVK' A
#
# COMPACT_ATOMS: atom_id res chain seq x y z
N MET A 1 10.82 -1.15 -20.10
CA MET A 1 10.04 -1.10 -18.85
C MET A 1 10.89 -1.70 -17.75
N LYS A 2 11.14 -0.98 -16.65
CA LYS A 2 11.95 -1.51 -15.55
C LYS A 2 11.08 -2.50 -14.76
N PRO A 3 11.58 -3.71 -14.40
CA PRO A 3 10.82 -4.63 -13.57
C PRO A 3 10.55 -4.02 -12.18
N PHE A 4 9.41 -4.38 -11.59
CA PHE A 4 9.11 -4.07 -10.20
C PHE A 4 9.68 -5.17 -9.30
N ASP A 5 10.31 -4.78 -8.20
CA ASP A 5 10.85 -5.70 -7.20
C ASP A 5 9.71 -6.22 -6.30
N ILE A 6 8.71 -5.37 -6.04
CA ILE A 6 7.54 -5.68 -5.23
C ILE A 6 6.28 -5.14 -5.91
N VAL A 7 5.24 -5.96 -6.00
CA VAL A 7 3.90 -5.55 -6.42
C VAL A 7 2.91 -5.86 -5.30
N VAL A 8 2.27 -4.83 -4.76
CA VAL A 8 1.19 -4.94 -3.77
C VAL A 8 -0.15 -4.86 -4.49
N VAL A 9 -1.02 -5.85 -4.28
CA VAL A 9 -2.38 -5.84 -4.82
C VAL A 9 -3.38 -5.46 -3.73
N GLY A 10 -3.94 -4.26 -3.84
CA GLY A 10 -4.92 -3.69 -2.92
C GLY A 10 -4.44 -2.36 -2.31
N GLY A 11 -5.14 -1.27 -2.60
CA GLY A 11 -4.88 0.07 -2.06
C GLY A 11 -5.52 0.35 -0.69
N GLY A 12 -5.71 -0.69 0.14
CA GLY A 12 -6.21 -0.55 1.51
C GLY A 12 -5.11 -0.14 2.50
N GLY A 13 -5.48 0.14 3.75
CA GLY A 13 -4.52 0.58 4.77
C GLY A 13 -3.33 -0.36 4.94
N ALA A 14 -3.57 -1.68 4.96
CA ALA A 14 -2.52 -2.68 5.06
C ALA A 14 -1.56 -2.68 3.85
N GLY A 15 -2.10 -2.57 2.62
CA GLY A 15 -1.29 -2.59 1.40
C GLY A 15 -0.43 -1.33 1.26
N LEU A 16 -1.00 -0.16 1.55
CA LEU A 16 -0.25 1.10 1.57
C LEU A 16 0.81 1.11 2.67
N TYR A 17 0.49 0.57 3.85
CA TYR A 17 1.45 0.46 4.95
C TYR A 17 2.61 -0.48 4.59
N ALA A 18 2.33 -1.65 4.00
CA ALA A 18 3.35 -2.57 3.54
C ALA A 18 4.27 -1.96 2.48
N ALA A 19 3.71 -1.24 1.50
CA ALA A 19 4.49 -0.54 0.48
C ALA A 19 5.37 0.56 1.08
N MET A 20 4.83 1.32 2.05
CA MET A 20 5.58 2.36 2.75
C MET A 20 6.74 1.78 3.59
N GLU A 21 6.49 0.72 4.35
CA GLU A 21 7.54 0.10 5.17
C GLU A 21 8.62 -0.55 4.30
N ALA A 22 8.25 -1.21 3.19
CA ALA A 22 9.21 -1.74 2.22
C ALA A 22 10.11 -0.63 1.63
N MET A 23 9.53 0.52 1.30
CA MET A 23 10.29 1.69 0.82
C MET A 23 11.23 2.25 1.88
N LYS A 24 10.82 2.26 3.15
CA LYS A 24 11.69 2.69 4.27
C LYS A 24 12.85 1.73 4.51
N THR A 25 12.60 0.43 4.42
CA THR A 25 13.65 -0.59 4.61
C THR A 25 14.70 -0.51 3.51
N ASN A 26 14.30 -0.29 2.26
CA ASN A 26 15.23 -0.11 1.16
C ASN A 26 14.68 0.85 0.09
N PRO A 27 15.17 2.11 0.07
CA PRO A 27 14.73 3.12 -0.89
C PRO A 27 15.05 2.81 -2.35
N ALA A 28 15.92 1.83 -2.64
CA ALA A 28 16.28 1.45 -4.00
C ALA A 28 15.25 0.52 -4.67
N LEU A 29 14.31 -0.04 -3.89
CA LEU A 29 13.29 -0.96 -4.40
C LEU A 29 12.26 -0.22 -5.27
N ASN A 30 11.96 -0.79 -6.43
CA ASN A 30 10.90 -0.33 -7.31
C ASN A 30 9.59 -1.04 -6.90
N ILE A 31 8.71 -0.31 -6.22
CA ILE A 31 7.49 -0.85 -5.63
C ILE A 31 6.27 -0.33 -6.40
N ALA A 32 5.38 -1.23 -6.82
CA ALA A 32 4.09 -0.90 -7.40
C ALA A 32 2.94 -1.24 -6.44
N VAL A 33 1.93 -0.36 -6.37
CA VAL A 33 0.66 -0.66 -5.71
C VAL A 33 -0.44 -0.67 -6.77
N LEU A 34 -1.04 -1.82 -6.99
CA LEU A 34 -2.14 -2.01 -7.92
C LEU A 34 -3.46 -2.06 -7.13
N SER A 35 -4.44 -1.27 -7.53
CA SER A 35 -5.76 -1.28 -6.89
C SER A 35 -6.87 -1.12 -7.92
N LYS A 36 -7.97 -1.85 -7.74
CA LYS A 36 -9.19 -1.74 -8.56
C LYS A 36 -9.85 -0.37 -8.41
N ILE A 37 -9.71 0.24 -7.25
CA ILE A 37 -10.33 1.51 -6.86
C ILE A 37 -9.29 2.44 -6.25
N TYR A 38 -9.58 3.73 -6.22
CA TYR A 38 -8.72 4.71 -5.56
C TYR A 38 -8.48 4.32 -4.08
N PRO A 39 -7.27 4.52 -3.53
CA PRO A 39 -6.94 4.05 -2.18
C PRO A 39 -7.87 4.57 -1.07
N ASN A 40 -8.33 5.82 -1.20
CA ASN A 40 -9.29 6.46 -0.31
C ASN A 40 -10.72 5.89 -0.38
N ARG A 41 -11.01 4.99 -1.34
CA ARG A 41 -12.29 4.28 -1.48
C ARG A 41 -12.21 2.83 -1.01
N SER A 42 -11.08 2.42 -0.43
CA SER A 42 -10.94 1.09 0.18
C SER A 42 -11.82 0.94 1.43
N HIS A 43 -12.24 -0.29 1.75
CA HIS A 43 -13.07 -0.56 2.94
C HIS A 43 -12.41 -0.16 4.26
N THR A 44 -11.09 0.03 4.29
CA THR A 44 -10.39 0.59 5.46
C THR A 44 -10.95 1.97 5.84
N SER A 45 -11.43 2.77 4.88
CA SER A 45 -12.00 4.10 5.16
C SER A 45 -13.32 4.06 5.95
N ALA A 46 -13.99 2.91 5.98
CA ALA A 46 -15.25 2.73 6.70
C ALA A 46 -15.04 2.43 8.19
N ALA A 47 -13.81 2.29 8.67
CA ALA A 47 -13.52 2.04 10.08
C ALA A 47 -13.85 3.28 10.94
N GLN A 48 -14.66 3.09 11.98
CA GLN A 48 -15.16 4.19 12.84
C GLN A 48 -14.53 4.24 14.23
N GLY A 49 -14.07 3.09 14.75
CA GLY A 49 -13.50 3.00 16.11
C GLY A 49 -12.09 3.58 16.25
N GLY A 50 -11.36 3.73 15.14
CA GLY A 50 -9.94 4.11 15.13
C GLY A 50 -9.00 2.90 15.08
N ALA A 51 -7.72 3.19 14.89
CA ALA A 51 -6.65 2.20 14.89
C ALA A 51 -5.40 2.82 15.54
N VAL A 52 -4.64 2.02 16.28
CA VAL A 52 -3.33 2.41 16.82
C VAL A 52 -2.23 1.90 15.90
N LYS A 53 -1.13 2.64 15.83
CA LYS A 53 0.08 2.28 15.10
C LYS A 53 1.14 1.77 16.07
#